data_AF-A0A3A3EIH7-F1
#
_entry.id   AF-A0A3A3EIH7-F1
#
_cell.length_a   1.000
_cell.length_b   1.000
_cell.length_c   1.000
_cell.angle_alpha   90.00
_cell.angle_beta   90.00
_cell.angle_gamma   90.00
#
_symmetry.space_group_name_H-M   'P 1'
#
loop_
_entity.id
_entity.type
_entity.pdbx_description
1 polymer ?
#
loop_
_entity_poly.entity_id
_entity_poly.type
_entity_poly.pdbx_seq_one_letter_code
_entity_poly.pdbx_strand_id
1 'polypeptide(L)' 'TTCTGVEMFRKLLDEGRAGENIGALLRGTKREDVERGQVLCKPGSIKPHTKFTSEVYVLSKDEGGRHTPFFKG' A
#
# COMPACT_ATOMS: atom_id res chain seq x y z
N THR A 1 -1.71 3.32 16.93
CA THR A 1 -2.78 2.30 16.95
C THR A 1 -2.17 0.93 17.22
N THR A 2 -2.96 -0.05 17.64
CA THR A 2 -2.52 -1.40 18.00
C THR A 2 -3.39 -2.41 17.27
N CYS A 3 -2.78 -3.42 16.62
CA CYS A 3 -3.51 -4.53 16.04
C CYS A 3 -4.08 -5.42 17.15
N THR A 4 -5.38 -5.71 17.11
CA THR A 4 -6.08 -6.54 18.10
C THR A 4 -6.69 -7.81 17.52
N GLY A 5 -6.55 -8.03 16.21
CA GLY A 5 -7.03 -9.23 15.54
C GLY A 5 -6.62 -9.26 14.08
N VAL A 6 -6.44 -10.47 13.58
CA VAL A 6 -6.17 -10.75 12.17
C VAL A 6 -7.24 -11.71 11.68
N GLU A 7 -7.83 -11.41 10.54
CA GLU A 7 -8.88 -12.23 9.94
C GLU A 7 -8.57 -12.50 8.47
N MET A 8 -8.86 -13.72 8.01
CA MET A 8 -8.89 -14.08 6.60
C MET A 8 -10.20 -14.82 6.29
N PHE A 9 -10.98 -14.32 5.33
CA PHE A 9 -12.23 -14.95 4.87
C PHE A 9 -13.17 -15.40 6.02
N ARG A 10 -13.46 -14.52 7.01
CA ARG A 10 -14.31 -14.82 8.18
C ARG A 10 -13.74 -15.84 9.16
N LYS A 11 -12.44 -16.14 9.07
CA LYS A 11 -11.70 -16.94 10.03
C LYS A 11 -10.70 -16.08 10.77
N LEU A 12 -10.70 -16.18 12.09
CA LEU A 12 -9.67 -15.56 12.92
C LEU A 12 -8.37 -16.33 12.76
N LEU A 13 -7.28 -15.59 12.66
CA LEU A 13 -5.91 -16.11 12.62
C LEU A 13 -5.14 -15.58 13.82
N ASP A 14 -4.17 -16.36 14.30
CA ASP A 14 -3.29 -15.94 15.39
C ASP A 14 -2.29 -14.86 14.92
N GLU A 15 -1.86 -14.96 13.67
CA GLU A 15 -0.94 -14.04 13.01
C GLU A 15 -1.22 -13.97 11.50
N GLY A 16 -0.79 -12.88 10.86
CA GLY A 16 -0.76 -12.76 9.41
C GLY A 16 0.66 -12.91 8.89
N ARG A 17 0.84 -13.64 7.79
CA ARG A 17 2.16 -13.89 7.17
C ARG A 17 2.28 -13.20 5.82
N ALA A 18 3.52 -13.02 5.37
CA ALA A 18 3.79 -12.39 4.07
C ALA A 18 3.14 -13.19 2.93
N GLY A 19 2.39 -12.49 2.07
CA GLY A 19 1.65 -13.07 0.95
C GLY A 19 0.18 -13.37 1.24
N GLU A 20 -0.27 -13.25 2.49
CA GLU A 20 -1.66 -13.47 2.88
C GLU A 20 -2.53 -12.22 2.67
N ASN A 21 -3.75 -12.43 2.19
CA ASN A 21 -4.76 -11.37 2.12
C ASN A 21 -5.61 -11.39 3.40
N ILE A 22 -5.40 -10.40 4.27
CA ILE A 22 -5.97 -10.35 5.61
C ILE A 22 -6.67 -9.01 5.89
N GLY A 23 -7.61 -9.03 6.82
CA GLY A 23 -8.10 -7.86 7.54
C GLY A 23 -7.39 -7.73 8.89
N ALA A 24 -6.90 -6.54 9.22
CA ALA A 24 -6.30 -6.24 10.52
C ALA A 24 -7.25 -5.32 11.32
N LEU A 25 -7.67 -5.77 12.49
CA LEU A 25 -8.50 -4.97 13.40
C LEU A 25 -7.61 -4.01 14.19
N LEU A 26 -7.85 -2.71 14.04
CA LEU A 26 -7.05 -1.65 14.67
C LEU A 26 -7.81 -1.00 15.82
N ARG A 27 -7.23 -1.04 17.02
CA ARG A 27 -7.85 -0.46 18.22
C ARG A 27 -8.00 1.06 18.08
N GLY A 28 -9.24 1.53 18.19
CA GLY A 28 -9.55 2.96 18.30
C GLY A 28 -9.33 3.75 17.01
N THR A 29 -9.24 3.07 15.87
CA THR A 29 -9.12 3.71 14.55
C THR A 29 -10.46 3.64 13.85
N LYS A 30 -11.01 4.79 13.45
CA LYS A 30 -12.25 4.84 12.68
C LYS A 30 -11.97 4.65 11.20
N ARG A 31 -13.02 4.39 10.43
CA ARG A 31 -12.91 4.18 8.98
C ARG A 31 -12.44 5.44 8.26
N GLU A 32 -12.86 6.60 8.74
CA GLU A 32 -12.49 7.92 8.22
C GLU A 32 -11.06 8.35 8.58
N ASP A 33 -10.42 7.69 9.55
CA ASP A 33 -9.04 8.00 9.96
C ASP A 33 -7.99 7.31 9.07
N VAL A 34 -8.43 6.43 8.16
CA VAL A 34 -7.57 5.65 7.27
C VAL A 34 -8.02 5.75 5.82
N GLU A 35 -7.07 5.84 4.91
CA GLU A 35 -7.35 5.98 3.48
C GLU A 35 -6.52 5.02 2.62
N ARG A 36 -7.03 4.75 1.43
CA ARG A 36 -6.35 3.88 0.46
C ARG A 36 -5.04 4.54 0.02
N GLY A 37 -3.96 3.78 0.11
CA GLY A 37 -2.60 4.24 -0.20
C GLY A 37 -1.69 4.30 1.04
N GLN A 38 -2.27 4.33 2.24
CA GLN A 38 -1.52 4.16 3.48
C GLN A 38 -1.09 2.70 3.70
N VAL A 39 -0.09 2.51 4.56
CA VAL A 39 0.48 1.19 4.88
C VAL A 39 0.54 0.96 6.40
N LEU A 40 0.25 -0.27 6.83
CA LEU A 40 0.57 -0.74 8.17
C LEU A 40 2.01 -1.23 8.19
N CYS A 41 2.78 -0.79 9.18
CA CYS A 41 4.19 -1.14 9.32
C CYS A 41 4.57 -1.30 10.79
N LYS A 42 5.71 -1.95 11.03
CA LYS A 42 6.31 -1.98 12.37
C LYS A 42 6.65 -0.53 12.78
N PRO A 43 6.35 -0.11 14.03
CA PRO A 43 6.67 1.25 14.47
C PRO A 43 8.12 1.64 14.18
N GLY A 44 8.30 2.77 13.49
CA GLY A 44 9.61 3.33 13.15
C GLY A 44 10.35 2.67 11.99
N SER A 45 9.80 1.65 11.33
CA SER A 45 10.52 0.92 10.26
C SER A 45 10.50 1.64 8.90
N ILE A 46 9.53 2.51 8.65
CA ILE A 46 9.39 3.26 7.40
C ILE A 46 8.94 4.68 7.69
N LYS A 47 9.41 5.64 6.88
CA LYS A 47 8.98 7.03 6.91
C LYS A 47 8.42 7.41 5.52
N PRO A 48 7.40 8.27 5.45
CA PRO A 48 6.90 8.75 4.18
C PRO A 48 7.92 9.70 3.52
N HIS A 49 8.05 9.60 2.20
CA HIS A 49 8.91 10.46 1.39
C HIS A 49 8.13 10.99 0.19
N THR A 50 8.41 12.23 -0.21
CA THR A 50 7.71 12.91 -1.33
C THR A 50 8.60 13.19 -2.52
N LYS A 51 9.91 13.02 -2.38
CA LYS A 51 10.90 13.19 -3.46
C LYS A 51 11.83 11.98 -3.47
N PHE A 52 12.09 11.46 -4.65
CA PHE A 52 12.96 10.31 -4.86
C PHE A 52 13.55 10.36 -6.27
N THR A 53 14.63 9.60 -6.47
CA THR A 53 15.21 9.33 -7.79
C THR A 53 14.74 7.96 -8.23
N SER A 54 14.34 7.84 -9.49
CA SER A 54 13.91 6.57 -10.08
C SER A 54 14.35 6.45 -11.52
N GLU A 55 14.47 5.22 -11.97
CA GLU A 55 14.55 4.87 -13.38
C GLU A 55 13.17 4.43 -13.85
N VAL A 56 12.74 4.89 -15.03
CA VAL A 56 11.40 4.65 -15.56
C VAL A 56 11.46 4.16 -16.99
N TYR A 57 10.67 3.13 -17.31
CA TYR A 57 10.40 2.68 -18.68
C TYR A 57 9.06 3.24 -19.14
N VAL A 58 9.06 3.89 -20.30
CA VAL A 58 7.84 4.44 -20.91
C VAL A 58 7.37 3.45 -21.98
N LEU A 59 6.17 2.90 -21.78
CA LEU A 59 5.57 1.98 -22.76
C LEU A 59 5.47 2.64 -24.14
N SER A 60 5.84 1.87 -25.16
CA SER A 60 5.64 2.23 -26.56
C SER A 60 4.15 2.23 -26.93
N LYS A 61 3.83 2.79 -28.10
CA LYS A 61 2.45 2.78 -28.63
C LYS A 61 1.92 1.35 -28.84
N ASP A 62 2.77 0.44 -29.30
CA ASP A 62 2.37 -0.95 -29.60
C ASP A 62 2.12 -1.75 -28.32
N GLU A 63 2.73 -1.34 -27.21
CA GLU A 63 2.44 -1.84 -25.86
C GLU A 63 1.19 -1.17 -25.22
N GLY A 64 0.44 -0.37 -25.98
CA GLY A 64 -0.72 0.38 -25.48
C GLY A 64 -0.35 1.62 -24.65
N GLY A 65 0.90 2.07 -24.77
CA GLY A 65 1.42 3.26 -24.11
C GLY A 65 1.00 4.57 -24.76
N ARG A 66 1.75 5.63 -24.46
CA ARG A 66 1.45 6.97 -25.00
C ARG A 66 1.78 7.03 -26.49
N HIS A 67 0.93 7.74 -27.23
CA HIS A 67 1.15 7.99 -28.66
C HIS A 67 2.09 9.16 -28.94
N THR A 68 2.24 10.07 -27.97
CA THR A 68 3.01 11.30 -28.12
C THR A 68 4.03 11.46 -26.99
N PRO A 69 5.18 12.10 -27.28
CA PRO A 69 6.20 12.37 -26.26
C PRO A 69 5.64 13.30 -25.16
N PHE A 70 6.34 13.35 -24.04
CA PHE A 70 6.07 14.30 -22.96
C PHE A 70 7.36 15.05 -22.59
N PHE A 71 7.21 16.26 -22.07
CA PHE A 71 8.30 17.14 -21.68
C PHE A 71 8.22 17.42 -20.18
N LYS A 72 9.23 18.11 -19.65
CA LYS A 72 9.21 18.61 -18.28
C LYS A 72 7.98 19.50 -18.07
N GLY A 73 7.18 19.18 -17.07
CA GLY A 73 6.03 19.99 -16.61
C GLY A 73 6.44 21.18 -15.78
#